data_AF-A0A2I1F3T6-F1
#
_entry.id   AF-A0A2I1F3T6-F1
#
_cell.length_a   1.000
_cell.length_b   1.000
_cell.length_c   1.000
_cell.angle_alpha   90.00
_cell.angle_beta   90.00
_cell.angle_gamma   90.00
#
_symmetry.space_group_name_H-M   'P 1'
#
loop_
_entity.id
_entity.type
_entity.pdbx_description
1 polymer ?
#
loop_
_entity_poly.entity_id
_entity_poly.type
_entity_poly.pdbx_seq_one_letter_code
_entity_poly.pdbx_strand_id
1 'polypeptide(L)' 'MLRKVAYCKVKQVVKRKKTLYSIKQKIEVIKYAEEYENNKVVEHFDIHYNMVGRWVKASLTWNIKTNGKSKQSNLDIANS' A
#
# COMPACT_ATOMS: atom_id res chain seq x y z
N MET A 1 -51.03 -17.19 21.05
CA MET A 1 -49.63 -16.99 21.49
C MET A 1 -48.92 -16.10 20.47
N LEU A 2 -48.56 -14.87 20.83
CA LEU A 2 -47.86 -13.94 19.92
C LEU A 2 -46.38 -14.33 19.84
N ARG A 3 -45.93 -14.82 18.68
CA ARG A 3 -44.52 -15.13 18.43
C ARG A 3 -43.75 -13.80 18.29
N LYS A 4 -42.82 -13.52 19.21
CA LYS A 4 -41.84 -12.44 19.04
C LYS A 4 -40.73 -12.93 18.11
N VAL A 5 -40.71 -12.41 16.88
CA VAL A 5 -39.64 -12.69 15.92
C VAL A 5 -38.51 -11.70 16.23
N ALA A 6 -37.34 -12.22 16.61
CA ALA A 6 -36.14 -11.40 16.81
C ALA A 6 -35.62 -10.94 15.45
N TYR A 7 -35.64 -9.63 15.18
CA TYR A 7 -35.02 -9.06 14.00
C TYR A 7 -33.54 -8.74 14.30
N CYS A 8 -32.62 -9.36 13.58
CA CYS A 8 -31.21 -8.96 13.62
C CYS A 8 -31.06 -7.62 12.89
N LYS A 9 -30.77 -6.53 13.62
CA LYS A 9 -30.49 -5.22 13.03
C LYS A 9 -29.18 -5.31 12.25
N VAL A 10 -29.27 -5.40 10.92
CA VAL A 10 -28.12 -5.45 10.02
C VAL A 10 -27.35 -4.13 10.16
N LYS A 11 -26.15 -4.17 10.74
CA LYS A 11 -25.27 -2.99 10.81
C LYS A 11 -24.90 -2.60 9.39
N GLN A 12 -25.34 -1.42 8.94
CA GLN A 12 -24.90 -0.87 7.66
C GLN A 12 -23.40 -0.58 7.75
N VAL A 13 -22.60 -1.39 7.07
CA VAL A 13 -21.15 -1.17 6.95
C VAL A 13 -20.94 -0.05 5.94
N VAL A 14 -20.67 1.16 6.44
CA VAL A 14 -20.27 2.28 5.58
C VAL A 14 -18.97 1.88 4.89
N LYS A 15 -19.05 1.64 3.57
CA LYS A 15 -17.87 1.31 2.76
C LYS A 15 -16.97 2.55 2.71
N ARG A 16 -15.82 2.49 3.37
CA ARG A 16 -14.80 3.54 3.28
C ARG A 16 -14.30 3.63 1.84
N LYS A 17 -14.35 4.82 1.24
CA LYS A 17 -13.74 5.07 -0.08
C LYS A 17 -12.24 4.79 0.04
N LYS A 18 -11.75 3.88 -0.80
CA LYS A 18 -10.34 3.52 -0.85
C LYS A 18 -9.63 4.54 -1.74
N THR A 19 -8.69 5.30 -1.19
CA THR A 19 -7.76 6.08 -2.00
C THR A 19 -6.88 5.11 -2.79
N LEU A 20 -6.97 5.20 -4.12
CA LEU A 20 -6.16 4.41 -5.02
C LEU A 20 -4.93 5.24 -5.39
N TYR A 21 -3.75 4.68 -5.13
CA TYR A 21 -2.48 5.27 -5.51
C TYR A 21 -1.89 4.48 -6.68
N SER A 22 -1.44 5.19 -7.71
CA SER A 22 -0.77 4.57 -8.84
C SER A 22 0.58 3.96 -8.42
N ILE A 23 1.06 2.97 -9.17
CA ILE A 23 2.37 2.36 -8.90
C ILE A 23 3.49 3.40 -9.02
N LYS A 24 3.40 4.30 -10.00
CA LYS A 24 4.37 5.40 -10.20
C LYS A 24 4.45 6.31 -8.98
N GLN A 25 3.30 6.75 -8.45
CA GLN A 25 3.25 7.56 -7.23
C GLN A 25 3.89 6.85 -6.04
N LYS A 26 3.65 5.55 -5.87
CA LYS A 26 4.28 4.79 -4.78
C LYS A 26 5.80 4.74 -4.91
N ILE A 27 6.31 4.55 -6.13
CA ILE A 27 7.75 4.52 -6.40
C ILE A 27 8.38 5.88 -6.09
N GLU A 28 7.74 6.96 -6.50
CA GLU A 28 8.20 8.33 -6.24
C GLU A 28 8.27 8.63 -4.73
N VAL A 29 7.23 8.25 -3.99
CA VAL A 29 7.17 8.38 -2.53
C VAL A 29 8.26 7.57 -1.84
N ILE A 30 8.54 6.36 -2.31
CA ILE A 30 9.61 5.51 -1.77
C ILE A 30 10.98 6.14 -2.02
N LYS A 31 11.27 6.60 -3.25
CA LYS A 31 12.53 7.28 -3.58
C LYS A 31 12.74 8.52 -2.74
N TYR A 32 11.70 9.34 -2.59
CA TYR A 32 11.79 10.53 -1.74
C TYR A 32 12.02 10.17 -0.26
N ALA A 33 11.43 9.08 0.22
CA ALA A 33 11.63 8.59 1.58
C ALA A 33 13.02 7.95 1.83
N GLU A 34 13.80 7.64 0.78
CA GLU A 34 15.20 7.22 0.91
C GLU A 34 16.11 8.41 1.23
N GLU A 35 15.77 9.60 0.74
CA GLU A 35 16.56 10.83 0.91
C GLU A 35 16.09 11.67 2.12
N TYR A 36 14.80 11.59 2.47
CA TYR A 36 14.18 12.45 3.47
C TYR A 36 13.44 11.64 4.54
N GLU A 37 13.34 12.20 5.74
CA GLU A 37 12.54 11.62 6.82
C GLU A 37 11.05 11.51 6.44
N ASN A 38 10.38 10.50 6.98
CA ASN A 38 8.96 10.24 6.75
C ASN A 38 8.05 11.46 6.99
N ASN A 39 8.38 12.32 7.94
CA ASN A 39 7.58 13.53 8.23
C ASN A 39 7.55 14.49 7.03
N LYS A 40 8.68 14.67 6.35
CA LYS A 40 8.77 15.50 5.14
C LYS A 40 8.04 14.86 3.96
N VAL A 41 8.06 13.53 3.88
CA VAL A 41 7.33 12.78 2.83
C VAL A 41 5.82 12.95 3.00
N VAL A 42 5.33 12.89 4.25
CA VAL A 42 3.91 13.09 4.57
C VAL A 42 3.46 14.48 4.15
N GLU A 43 4.24 15.50 4.47
CA GLU A 43 3.95 16.89 4.11
C GLU A 43 3.99 17.11 2.59
N HIS A 44 4.99 16.55 1.90
CA HIS A 44 5.17 16.76 0.47
C HIS A 44 4.08 16.10 -0.39
N PHE A 45 3.66 14.88 -0.03
CA PHE A 45 2.72 14.09 -0.85
C PHE A 45 1.28 14.07 -0.30
N ASP A 46 1.03 14.67 0.86
CA ASP A 46 -0.24 14.55 1.59
C ASP A 46 -0.68 13.08 1.77
N ILE A 47 0.28 12.24 2.18
CA ILE A 47 0.06 10.81 2.40
C ILE A 47 0.21 10.51 3.87
N HIS A 48 -0.72 9.71 4.40
CA HIS A 48 -0.69 9.32 5.80
C HIS A 48 0.63 8.61 6.18
N TYR A 49 1.26 9.00 7.29
CA TYR A 49 2.55 8.47 7.77
C TYR A 49 2.65 6.94 7.71
N ASN A 50 1.65 6.25 8.27
CA ASN A 50 1.58 4.78 8.26
C ASN A 50 1.59 4.14 6.86
N MET A 51 1.10 4.83 5.84
CA MET A 51 1.13 4.35 4.45
C MET A 51 2.55 4.40 3.90
N VAL A 52 3.26 5.51 4.12
CA VAL A 52 4.66 5.69 3.71
C VAL A 52 5.52 4.58 4.31
N GLY A 53 5.43 4.36 5.63
CA GLY A 53 6.20 3.30 6.29
C GLY A 53 5.88 1.89 5.78
N ARG A 54 4.61 1.62 5.43
CA ARG A 54 4.23 0.33 4.81
C ARG A 54 4.84 0.15 3.43
N TRP A 55 4.92 1.20 2.62
CA TRP A 55 5.48 1.14 1.28
C TRP A 55 7.00 0.99 1.30
N VAL A 56 7.69 1.71 2.17
CA VAL A 56 9.15 1.56 2.37
C VAL A 56 9.50 0.16 2.88
N LYS A 57 8.74 -0.39 3.83
CA LYS A 57 8.96 -1.76 4.30
C LYS A 57 8.69 -2.81 3.20
N ALA A 58 7.67 -2.56 2.37
CA ALA A 58 7.36 -3.43 1.24
C ALA A 58 8.46 -3.38 0.16
N SER A 59 9.03 -2.19 -0.13
CA SER A 59 10.11 -2.05 -1.10
C SER A 59 11.39 -2.76 -0.66
N LEU A 60 11.75 -2.65 0.62
CA LEU A 60 12.84 -3.42 1.22
C LEU A 60 12.61 -4.93 1.08
N THR A 61 11.38 -5.39 1.32
CA THR A 61 11.03 -6.81 1.18
C THR A 61 11.16 -7.29 -0.26
N TRP A 62 10.79 -6.47 -1.25
CA TRP A 62 11.01 -6.77 -2.66
C TRP A 62 12.50 -6.86 -2.99
N ASN A 63 13.32 -5.93 -2.49
CA ASN A 63 14.76 -5.91 -2.72
C ASN A 63 15.49 -7.10 -2.04
N ILE A 64 15.08 -7.49 -0.83
CA ILE A 64 15.59 -8.69 -0.14
C ILE A 64 15.23 -9.96 -0.90
N LYS A 65 14.03 -10.03 -1.49
CA LYS A 65 13.60 -11.19 -2.29
C LYS A 65 14.40 -11.34 -3.58
N THR A 66 14.85 -10.25 -4.18
CA THR A 66 15.70 -10.26 -5.39
C THR A 66 17.16 -10.58 -5.06
N ASN A 67 17.69 -10.11 -3.93
CA ASN A 67 19.09 -10.38 -3.54
C ASN A 67 19.28 -11.71 -2.79
N GLY A 68 18.23 -12.27 -2.19
CA GLY A 68 18.28 -13.52 -1.43
C GLY A 68 17.89 -14.78 -2.22
N LYS A 69 17.48 -14.65 -3.49
CA LYS A 69 17.12 -15.79 -4.35
C LYS A 69 17.69 -15.63 -5.74
N SER A 70 18.94 -16.06 -5.89
CA SER A 70 19.38 -16.65 -7.15
C SER A 70 18.46 -17.84 -7.49
N LYS A 71 17.47 -17.60 -8.38
CA LYS A 71 17.01 -18.49 -9.47
C LYS A 71 15.65 -18.04 -10.04
N GLN A 72 15.66 -17.78 -11.37
CA GLN A 72 14.56 -17.82 -12.35
C GLN A 72 13.53 -16.66 -12.29
N SER A 73 13.17 -15.93 -13.35
CA SER A 73 13.31 -16.09 -14.81
C SER A 73 13.09 -14.73 -15.50
N ASN A 74 13.71 -14.57 -16.68
CA ASN A 74 13.47 -13.56 -17.72
C ASN A 74 12.10 -12.86 -17.67
N LEU A 75 12.13 -11.53 -17.72
CA LEU A 75 11.16 -10.79 -18.50
C LEU A 75 11.89 -9.66 -19.23
N ASP A 76 12.20 -9.93 -20.49
CA ASP A 76 12.53 -8.93 -21.48
C ASP A 76 11.37 -7.95 -21.58
N ILE A 77 11.60 -6.69 -21.21
CA ILE A 77 10.83 -5.58 -21.78
C ILE A 77 11.86 -4.66 -22.41
N ALA A 78 12.01 -4.89 -23.71
CA ALA A 78 12.76 -4.11 -24.65
C ALA A 78 12.45 -2.62 -24.52
N ASN A 79 13.51 -1.82 -24.53
CA ASN A 79 13.46 -0.52 -25.17
C ASN A 79 13.23 -0.76 -26.67
N SER A 80 12.15 -0.22 -27.22
CA SER A 80 12.09 0.25 -28.60
C SER A 80 11.08 1.37 -28.73
#